data_AF-A0A4R3GBB5-F1
#
_entry.id   AF-A0A4R3GBB5-F1
#
_cell.length_a   1.000
_cell.length_b   1.000
_cell.length_c   1.000
_cell.angle_alpha   90.00
_cell.angle_beta   90.00
_cell.angle_gamma   90.00
#
_symmetry.space_group_name_H-M   'P 1'
#
loop_
_entity.id
_entity.type
_entity.pdbx_description
1 polymer ?
#
loop_
_entity_poly.entity_id
_entity_poly.type
_entity_poly.pdbx_seq_one_letter_code
_entity_poly.pdbx_strand_id
1 'polypeptide(L)'
;MKRVHSDPICPTMPKIKSKTKENDGLELIREWSLPVAATLGSAVRVKGILQEIRSRLPPPLRQSLDMQAAGLILTMPETSRAAFRAAASTVSKALEDIADLPIIPREIEDILTITASERKRWLEDGRLSSAGTRTVRLQGRARRITFHVFNPRVVEDLLDRAAVDKWREEDAAAKAENRRRAAYHAKLTRSLKNNKGKRTKQAADDTGGLKGWDDFHKDGLLR
;
A
#
# COMPACT_ATOMS: atom_id res chain seq x y z
N MET A 1 16.94 10.76 -90.37
CA MET A 1 15.63 11.20 -89.84
C MET A 1 15.51 10.72 -88.41
N LYS A 2 15.47 11.68 -87.46
CA LYS A 2 15.42 11.43 -86.01
C LYS A 2 14.00 11.01 -85.61
N ARG A 3 13.82 9.86 -84.95
CA ARG A 3 12.57 9.53 -84.24
C ARG A 3 12.81 9.56 -82.73
N VAL A 4 12.22 10.60 -82.17
CA VAL A 4 11.71 10.87 -80.83
C VAL A 4 11.81 9.71 -79.83
N HIS A 5 12.50 9.99 -78.72
CA HIS A 5 12.46 9.28 -77.45
C HIS A 5 11.21 9.70 -76.67
N SER A 6 10.49 8.73 -76.11
CA SER A 6 9.68 8.91 -74.90
C SER A 6 9.43 7.53 -74.27
N ASP A 7 10.24 7.22 -73.26
CA ASP A 7 10.14 6.04 -72.40
C ASP A 7 8.94 6.14 -71.44
N PRO A 8 8.24 5.03 -71.15
CA PRO A 8 7.44 4.91 -69.93
C PRO A 8 8.31 4.42 -68.76
N ILE A 9 8.37 5.25 -67.72
CA ILE A 9 8.98 4.98 -66.41
C ILE A 9 8.23 3.81 -65.73
N CYS A 10 8.89 2.66 -65.60
CA CYS A 10 8.49 1.60 -64.66
C CYS A 10 9.28 1.76 -63.35
N PRO A 11 8.64 1.82 -62.17
CA PRO A 11 9.35 1.92 -60.91
C PRO A 11 9.98 0.55 -60.57
N THR A 12 11.29 0.56 -60.42
CA THR A 12 12.10 -0.53 -59.89
C THR A 12 11.74 -0.77 -58.43
N MET A 13 11.12 -1.92 -58.14
CA MET A 13 10.96 -2.38 -56.75
C MET A 13 12.32 -2.89 -56.22
N PRO A 14 12.78 -2.45 -55.04
CA PRO A 14 13.97 -3.01 -54.42
C PRO A 14 13.68 -4.42 -53.88
N LYS A 15 14.48 -5.40 -54.33
CA LYS A 15 14.57 -6.74 -53.74
C LYS A 15 15.03 -6.62 -52.28
N ILE A 16 14.11 -6.78 -51.33
CA ILE A 16 14.46 -6.99 -49.94
C ILE A 16 14.80 -8.47 -49.77
N LYS A 17 16.08 -8.73 -49.51
CA LYS A 17 16.64 -10.05 -49.24
C LYS A 17 16.04 -10.61 -47.96
N SER A 18 15.58 -11.86 -48.05
CA SER A 18 15.28 -12.74 -46.94
C SER A 18 16.50 -12.92 -46.02
N LYS A 19 16.24 -12.91 -44.70
CA LYS A 19 17.06 -13.65 -43.75
C LYS A 19 16.15 -14.26 -42.68
N THR A 20 15.92 -15.55 -42.88
CA THR A 20 15.28 -16.53 -42.01
C THR A 20 15.85 -16.53 -40.59
N LYS A 21 14.96 -16.54 -39.60
CA LYS A 21 15.04 -17.44 -38.44
C LYS A 21 13.62 -17.93 -38.15
N GLU A 22 13.17 -18.89 -38.95
CA GLU A 22 12.21 -19.90 -38.48
C GLU A 22 12.88 -20.62 -37.30
N ASN A 23 12.44 -20.25 -36.11
CA ASN A 23 12.45 -21.17 -34.99
C ASN A 23 10.99 -21.24 -34.52
N ASP A 24 10.09 -21.59 -35.45
CA ASP A 24 8.71 -21.96 -35.16
C ASP A 24 8.73 -23.39 -34.58
N GLY A 25 9.46 -23.54 -33.48
CA GLY A 25 9.38 -24.72 -32.66
C GLY A 25 8.06 -24.65 -31.93
N LEU A 26 7.26 -25.71 -32.00
CA LEU A 26 6.02 -25.84 -31.24
C LEU A 26 6.21 -25.30 -29.81
N GLU A 27 5.32 -24.43 -29.36
CA GLU A 27 5.40 -23.88 -28.01
C GLU A 27 4.63 -24.80 -27.05
N LEU A 28 5.30 -25.17 -25.95
CA LEU A 28 4.65 -25.80 -24.83
C LEU A 28 3.98 -24.72 -24.00
N ILE A 29 2.66 -24.74 -23.96
CA ILE A 29 1.84 -23.78 -23.22
C ILE A 29 1.06 -24.54 -22.15
N ARG A 30 1.05 -24.00 -20.93
CA ARG A 30 0.14 -24.43 -19.87
C ARG A 30 -0.43 -23.24 -19.14
N GLU A 31 -1.73 -23.30 -18.88
CA GLU A 31 -2.48 -22.25 -18.21
C GLU A 31 -3.05 -22.75 -16.88
N TRP A 32 -3.12 -21.85 -15.89
CA TRP A 32 -3.83 -22.04 -14.64
C TRP A 32 -4.73 -20.85 -14.36
N SER A 33 -5.97 -21.10 -13.96
CA SER A 33 -6.87 -20.06 -13.46
C SER A 33 -6.51 -19.70 -12.02
N LEU A 34 -6.50 -18.40 -11.70
CA LEU A 34 -6.37 -17.94 -10.33
C LEU A 34 -7.76 -17.75 -9.71
N PRO A 35 -8.06 -18.40 -8.56
CA PRO A 35 -9.34 -18.20 -7.90
C PRO A 35 -9.45 -16.77 -7.36
N VAL A 36 -10.64 -16.17 -7.47
CA VAL A 36 -10.89 -14.80 -6.98
C VAL A 36 -10.60 -14.68 -5.48
N ALA A 37 -10.85 -15.74 -4.71
CA ALA A 37 -10.52 -15.79 -3.28
C ALA A 37 -9.02 -15.62 -2.99
N ALA A 38 -8.12 -15.99 -3.92
CA ALA A 38 -6.68 -15.79 -3.74
C ALA A 38 -6.24 -14.35 -4.07
N THR A 39 -6.93 -13.70 -5.02
CA THR A 39 -6.58 -12.35 -5.48
C THR A 39 -7.30 -11.26 -4.70
N LEU A 40 -8.46 -11.55 -4.11
CA LEU A 40 -9.35 -10.62 -3.41
C LEU A 40 -9.63 -9.35 -4.25
N GLY A 41 -9.69 -9.51 -5.58
CA GLY A 41 -9.92 -8.41 -6.53
C GLY A 41 -8.75 -7.45 -6.73
N SER A 42 -7.58 -7.69 -6.12
CA SER A 42 -6.44 -6.77 -6.17
C SER A 42 -5.43 -7.10 -7.27
N ALA A 43 -5.13 -6.13 -8.12
CA ALA A 43 -4.07 -6.24 -9.13
C ALA A 43 -2.67 -6.29 -8.50
N VAL A 44 -2.48 -5.59 -7.37
CA VAL A 44 -1.23 -5.65 -6.60
C VAL A 44 -1.01 -7.06 -6.07
N ARG A 45 -2.06 -7.71 -5.57
CA ARG A 45 -2.03 -9.09 -5.07
C ARG A 45 -1.74 -10.10 -6.18
N VAL A 46 -2.33 -9.94 -7.37
CA VAL A 46 -2.01 -10.77 -8.55
C VAL A 46 -0.52 -10.71 -8.87
N LYS A 47 0.06 -9.50 -8.89
CA LYS A 47 1.50 -9.33 -9.12
C LYS A 47 2.35 -9.95 -8.02
N GLY A 48 1.92 -9.85 -6.76
CA GLY A 48 2.56 -10.50 -5.62
C GLY A 48 2.59 -12.02 -5.75
N ILE A 49 1.45 -12.63 -6.09
CA ILE A 49 1.30 -14.07 -6.36
C ILE A 49 2.23 -14.52 -7.49
N LEU A 50 2.27 -13.78 -8.61
CA LEU A 50 3.18 -14.09 -9.72
C LEU A 50 4.65 -14.09 -9.26
N GLN A 51 5.06 -13.10 -8.46
CA GLN A 51 6.43 -13.03 -7.93
C GLN A 51 6.74 -14.16 -6.95
N GLU A 52 5.80 -14.50 -6.08
CA GLU A 52 5.91 -15.63 -5.15
C GLU A 52 6.12 -16.94 -5.91
N ILE A 53 5.32 -17.22 -6.95
CA ILE A 53 5.44 -18.44 -7.75
C ILE A 53 6.75 -18.42 -8.56
N ARG A 54 7.11 -17.30 -9.21
CA ARG A 54 8.40 -17.15 -9.90
C ARG A 54 9.58 -17.39 -8.96
N SER A 55 9.48 -17.02 -7.68
CA SER A 55 10.58 -17.24 -6.73
C SER A 55 10.89 -18.72 -6.49
N ARG A 56 9.87 -19.60 -6.62
CA ARG A 56 9.98 -21.06 -6.48
C ARG A 56 10.53 -21.75 -7.73
N LEU A 57 10.53 -21.06 -8.87
CA LEU A 57 11.12 -21.56 -10.11
C LEU A 57 12.64 -21.32 -10.16
N PRO A 58 13.39 -22.20 -10.83
CA PRO A 58 14.78 -21.94 -11.19
C PRO A 58 14.94 -20.60 -11.91
N PRO A 59 15.99 -19.80 -11.62
CA PRO A 59 16.20 -18.49 -12.22
C PRO A 59 15.99 -18.39 -13.75
N PRO A 60 16.49 -19.31 -14.59
CA PRO A 60 16.30 -19.20 -16.04
C PRO A 60 14.84 -19.39 -16.48
N LEU A 61 14.00 -20.03 -15.66
CA LEU A 61 12.60 -20.35 -16.00
C LEU A 61 11.61 -19.29 -15.51
N ARG A 62 12.05 -18.31 -14.71
CA ARG A 62 11.14 -17.32 -14.09
C ARG A 62 10.41 -16.46 -15.11
N GLN A 63 11.07 -16.13 -16.23
CA GLN A 63 10.49 -15.31 -17.30
C GLN A 63 9.56 -16.11 -18.23
N SER A 64 9.58 -17.44 -18.15
CA SER A 64 8.68 -18.29 -18.92
C SER A 64 7.26 -18.32 -18.36
N LEU A 65 7.07 -17.88 -17.11
CA LEU A 65 5.77 -17.80 -16.46
C LEU A 65 5.30 -16.35 -16.44
N ASP A 66 4.15 -16.04 -17.01
CA ASP A 66 3.56 -14.69 -17.00
C ASP A 66 2.08 -14.69 -16.60
N MET A 67 1.49 -13.50 -16.50
CA MET A 67 0.08 -13.28 -16.20
C MET A 67 -0.68 -12.84 -17.45
N GLN A 68 -1.77 -13.53 -17.77
CA GLN A 68 -2.69 -13.12 -18.83
C GLN A 68 -4.12 -13.12 -18.29
N ALA A 69 -4.78 -11.97 -18.38
CA ALA A 69 -6.12 -11.73 -17.82
C ALA A 69 -6.23 -12.14 -16.33
N ALA A 70 -6.77 -13.33 -16.05
CA ALA A 70 -7.01 -13.87 -14.71
C ALA A 70 -6.24 -15.19 -14.46
N GLY A 71 -5.24 -15.51 -15.28
CA GLY A 71 -4.53 -16.78 -15.25
C GLY A 71 -3.01 -16.67 -15.41
N LEU A 72 -2.32 -17.66 -14.87
CA LEU A 72 -0.89 -17.86 -15.08
C LEU A 72 -0.68 -18.64 -16.37
N ILE A 73 0.28 -18.22 -17.18
CA ILE A 73 0.66 -18.93 -18.39
C ILE A 73 2.15 -19.24 -18.36
N LEU A 74 2.49 -20.52 -18.51
CA LEU A 74 3.84 -20.99 -18.70
C LEU A 74 4.05 -21.31 -20.18
N THR A 75 5.00 -20.61 -20.80
CA THR A 75 5.38 -20.80 -22.21
C THR A 75 6.86 -21.17 -22.33
N MET A 76 7.16 -22.27 -23.01
CA MET A 76 8.53 -22.75 -23.23
C MET A 76 8.68 -23.40 -24.62
N PRO A 77 9.89 -23.43 -25.21
CA PRO A 77 10.12 -24.17 -26.45
C PRO A 77 9.91 -25.68 -26.30
N GLU A 78 9.43 -26.36 -27.35
CA GLU A 78 9.26 -27.83 -27.39
C GLU A 78 10.52 -28.59 -26.97
N THR A 79 11.69 -28.05 -27.31
CA THR A 79 12.98 -28.67 -26.97
C THR A 79 13.22 -28.82 -25.46
N SER A 80 12.43 -28.14 -24.63
CA SER A 80 12.57 -28.10 -23.17
C SER A 80 11.51 -28.93 -22.40
N ARG A 81 10.93 -29.98 -23.01
CA ARG A 81 9.83 -30.79 -22.41
C ARG A 81 10.04 -31.18 -20.95
N ALA A 82 11.22 -31.66 -20.59
CA ALA A 82 11.50 -32.11 -19.22
C ALA A 82 11.45 -30.94 -18.22
N ALA A 83 12.09 -29.82 -18.57
CA ALA A 83 12.06 -28.59 -17.76
C ALA A 83 10.64 -28.01 -17.66
N PHE A 84 9.88 -28.04 -18.77
CA PHE A 84 8.49 -27.61 -18.80
C PHE A 84 7.62 -28.42 -17.84
N ARG A 85 7.72 -29.76 -17.85
CA ARG A 85 6.97 -30.62 -16.92
C ARG A 85 7.33 -30.34 -15.46
N ALA A 86 8.62 -30.16 -15.16
CA ALA A 86 9.09 -29.85 -13.81
C ALA A 86 8.60 -28.48 -13.32
N ALA A 87 8.70 -27.44 -14.17
CA ALA A 87 8.20 -26.11 -13.87
C ALA A 87 6.68 -26.13 -13.68
N ALA A 88 5.93 -26.77 -14.58
CA ALA A 88 4.49 -26.92 -14.49
C ALA A 88 4.06 -27.62 -13.19
N SER A 89 4.75 -28.69 -12.79
CA SER A 89 4.49 -29.38 -11.52
C SER A 89 4.75 -28.46 -10.32
N THR A 90 5.84 -27.68 -10.36
CA THR A 90 6.17 -26.70 -9.32
C THR A 90 5.11 -25.61 -9.20
N VAL A 91 4.62 -25.08 -10.33
CA VAL A 91 3.55 -24.07 -10.38
C VAL A 91 2.24 -24.65 -9.84
N SER A 92 1.81 -25.83 -10.33
CA SER A 92 0.61 -26.51 -9.83
C SER A 92 0.64 -26.70 -8.31
N LYS A 93 1.76 -27.21 -7.77
CA LYS A 93 1.92 -27.40 -6.33
C LYS A 93 1.92 -26.08 -5.57
N ALA A 94 2.53 -25.03 -6.12
CA ALA A 94 2.52 -23.71 -5.49
C ALA A 94 1.13 -23.08 -5.43
N LEU A 95 0.24 -23.44 -6.36
CA LEU A 95 -1.13 -22.94 -6.43
C LEU A 95 -2.09 -23.60 -5.45
N GLU A 96 -1.78 -24.80 -4.94
CA GLU A 96 -2.63 -25.51 -3.96
C GLU A 96 -2.84 -24.65 -2.70
N ASP A 97 -1.79 -23.99 -2.20
CA ASP A 97 -1.81 -23.21 -0.96
C ASP A 97 -1.88 -21.69 -1.18
N ILE A 98 -2.13 -21.23 -2.41
CA ILE A 98 -1.97 -19.81 -2.75
C ILE A 98 -3.00 -18.91 -2.07
N ALA A 99 -4.19 -19.45 -1.78
CA ALA A 99 -5.25 -18.73 -1.09
C ALA A 99 -4.88 -18.39 0.36
N ASP A 100 -3.99 -19.17 0.99
CA ASP A 100 -3.55 -18.97 2.38
C ASP A 100 -2.26 -18.13 2.47
N LEU A 101 -1.71 -17.69 1.34
CA LEU A 101 -0.52 -16.85 1.31
C LEU A 101 -0.76 -15.56 2.11
N PRO A 102 0.10 -15.17 3.06
CA PRO A 102 -0.10 -13.93 3.80
C PRO A 102 -0.12 -12.69 2.90
N ILE A 103 -0.98 -11.74 3.23
CA ILE A 103 -1.14 -10.47 2.52
C ILE A 103 -0.14 -9.45 3.06
N ILE A 104 0.58 -8.80 2.16
CA ILE A 104 1.60 -7.79 2.52
C ILE A 104 0.98 -6.39 2.66
N PRO A 105 1.68 -5.43 3.29
CA PRO A 105 1.11 -4.11 3.57
C PRO A 105 0.63 -3.34 2.32
N ARG A 106 1.27 -3.51 1.16
CA ARG A 106 0.83 -2.87 -0.09
C ARG A 106 -0.39 -3.53 -0.72
N GLU A 107 -0.53 -4.83 -0.54
CA GLU A 107 -1.67 -5.58 -1.05
C GLU A 107 -2.91 -5.24 -0.23
N ILE A 108 -2.82 -5.20 1.10
CA ILE A 108 -3.99 -4.87 1.92
C ILE A 108 -4.47 -3.43 1.72
N GLU A 109 -3.56 -2.49 1.45
CA GLU A 109 -3.91 -1.11 1.06
C GLU A 109 -4.78 -1.10 -0.20
N ASP A 110 -4.40 -1.90 -1.20
CA ASP A 110 -5.13 -2.02 -2.47
C ASP A 110 -6.46 -2.77 -2.31
N ILE A 111 -6.43 -3.95 -1.65
CA ILE A 111 -7.60 -4.81 -1.43
C ILE A 111 -8.69 -4.08 -0.65
N LEU A 112 -8.33 -3.44 0.47
CA LEU A 112 -9.31 -2.73 1.30
C LEU A 112 -9.57 -1.30 0.83
N THR A 113 -8.87 -0.83 -0.22
CA THR A 113 -8.92 0.56 -0.71
C THR A 113 -8.64 1.60 0.40
N ILE A 114 -7.60 1.34 1.19
CA ILE A 114 -7.20 2.15 2.34
C ILE A 114 -5.83 2.76 2.15
N THR A 115 -5.61 3.89 2.81
CA THR A 115 -4.32 4.57 2.79
C THR A 115 -3.33 3.95 3.79
N ALA A 116 -2.04 4.17 3.58
CA ALA A 116 -0.98 3.77 4.51
C ALA A 116 -1.19 4.33 5.92
N SER A 117 -1.75 5.54 6.03
CA SER A 117 -2.05 6.23 7.29
C SER A 117 -3.24 5.58 8.01
N GLU A 118 -4.31 5.23 7.29
CA GLU A 118 -5.44 4.48 7.85
C GLU A 118 -4.99 3.11 8.34
N ARG A 119 -4.23 2.36 7.54
CA ARG A 119 -3.66 1.07 7.96
C ARG A 119 -2.85 1.21 9.25
N LYS A 120 -1.97 2.22 9.34
CA LYS A 120 -1.15 2.45 10.55
C LYS A 120 -2.03 2.74 11.77
N ARG A 121 -3.01 3.64 11.63
CA ARG A 121 -3.95 4.00 12.70
C ARG A 121 -4.72 2.76 13.19
N TRP A 122 -5.29 1.97 12.27
CA TRP A 122 -6.08 0.81 12.66
C TRP A 122 -5.27 -0.38 13.15
N LEU A 123 -3.99 -0.48 12.78
CA LEU A 123 -3.04 -1.39 13.42
C LEU A 123 -2.77 -0.98 14.88
N GLU A 124 -2.54 0.31 15.14
CA GLU A 124 -2.29 0.85 16.48
C GLU A 124 -3.54 0.72 17.38
N ASP A 125 -4.73 0.95 16.82
CA ASP A 125 -6.01 0.81 17.51
C ASP A 125 -6.44 -0.66 17.71
N GLY A 126 -5.75 -1.63 17.08
CA GLY A 126 -6.08 -3.06 17.13
C GLY A 126 -7.29 -3.48 16.27
N ARG A 127 -7.93 -2.55 15.55
CA ARG A 127 -9.05 -2.82 14.64
C ARG A 127 -8.61 -3.71 13.47
N LEU A 128 -7.43 -3.45 12.92
CA LEU A 128 -6.83 -4.27 11.88
C LEU A 128 -5.84 -5.27 12.51
N SER A 129 -6.22 -6.55 12.54
CA SER A 129 -5.42 -7.60 13.17
C SER A 129 -4.22 -8.02 12.32
N SER A 130 -3.01 -7.97 12.90
CA SER A 130 -1.81 -8.51 12.26
C SER A 130 -1.67 -10.01 12.53
N ALA A 131 -1.38 -10.78 11.48
CA ALA A 131 -1.09 -12.22 11.55
C ALA A 131 0.39 -12.53 11.88
N GLY A 132 1.16 -11.50 12.24
CA GLY A 132 2.59 -11.60 12.51
C GLY A 132 3.41 -10.63 11.66
N THR A 133 4.74 -10.77 11.73
CA THR A 133 5.66 -9.94 10.96
C THR A 133 6.54 -10.78 10.04
N ARG A 134 6.79 -10.28 8.83
CA ARG A 134 7.77 -10.86 7.90
C ARG A 134 8.96 -9.92 7.77
N THR A 135 10.16 -10.51 7.78
CA THR A 135 11.41 -9.78 7.57
C THR A 135 12.02 -10.15 6.23
N VAL A 136 12.13 -9.18 5.33
CA VAL A 136 12.73 -9.36 4.00
C VAL A 136 14.09 -8.65 3.94
N ARG A 137 15.05 -9.29 3.27
CA ARG A 137 16.34 -8.68 2.88
C ARG A 137 16.19 -8.05 1.50
N LEU A 138 16.43 -6.75 1.40
CA LEU A 138 16.50 -6.08 0.11
C LEU A 138 17.78 -6.48 -0.61
N GLN A 139 17.65 -6.89 -1.88
CA GLN A 139 18.81 -7.24 -2.72
C GLN A 139 19.76 -6.04 -2.80
N GLY A 140 21.05 -6.26 -2.54
CA GLY A 140 22.08 -5.22 -2.56
C GLY A 140 22.04 -4.24 -1.38
N ARG A 141 21.23 -4.47 -0.33
CA ARG A 141 21.24 -3.65 0.89
C ARG A 141 21.42 -4.50 2.15
N ALA A 142 22.22 -4.01 3.09
CA ALA A 142 22.40 -4.65 4.40
C ALA A 142 21.14 -4.58 5.28
N ARG A 143 20.23 -3.63 5.02
CA ARG A 143 19.05 -3.38 5.84
C ARG A 143 17.95 -4.43 5.60
N ARG A 144 17.52 -5.05 6.70
CA ARG A 144 16.34 -5.91 6.77
C ARG A 144 15.11 -5.04 7.02
N ILE A 145 14.02 -5.27 6.29
CA ILE A 145 12.74 -4.60 6.53
C ILE A 145 11.80 -5.61 7.16
N THR A 146 11.28 -5.28 8.33
CA THR A 146 10.22 -6.04 9.01
C THR A 146 8.90 -5.33 8.83
N PHE A 147 7.87 -6.05 8.43
CA PHE A 147 6.53 -5.49 8.23
C PHE A 147 5.45 -6.46 8.68
N HIS A 148 4.27 -5.93 9.00
CA HIS A 148 3.10 -6.71 9.37
C HIS A 148 2.52 -7.44 8.15
N VAL A 149 2.13 -8.69 8.35
CA VAL A 149 1.36 -9.46 7.38
C VAL A 149 -0.04 -9.75 7.90
N PHE A 150 -0.94 -10.04 6.98
CA PHE A 150 -2.36 -10.23 7.25
C PHE A 150 -2.84 -11.58 6.73
N ASN A 151 -3.80 -12.19 7.43
CA ASN A 151 -4.41 -13.45 7.03
C ASN A 151 -5.49 -13.17 5.97
N PRO A 152 -5.44 -13.80 4.78
CA PRO A 152 -6.46 -13.66 3.74
C PRO A 152 -7.89 -13.82 4.23
N ARG A 153 -8.15 -14.80 5.10
CA ARG A 153 -9.50 -15.08 5.64
C ARG A 153 -10.05 -13.93 6.48
N VAL A 154 -9.17 -13.29 7.26
CA VAL A 154 -9.57 -12.13 8.06
C VAL A 154 -9.82 -10.91 7.16
N VAL A 155 -9.04 -10.75 6.09
CA VAL A 155 -9.23 -9.65 5.13
C VAL A 155 -10.51 -9.83 4.33
N GLU A 156 -10.82 -11.05 3.89
CA GLU A 156 -12.08 -11.42 3.24
C GLU A 156 -13.29 -11.07 4.13
N ASP A 157 -13.26 -11.48 5.39
CA ASP A 157 -14.30 -11.17 6.36
C ASP A 157 -14.43 -9.66 6.70
N LEU A 158 -13.35 -8.88 6.57
CA LEU A 158 -13.42 -7.41 6.66
C LEU A 158 -14.11 -6.77 5.45
N LEU A 159 -13.91 -7.33 4.25
CA LEU A 159 -14.59 -6.90 3.03
C LEU A 159 -16.09 -7.20 3.14
N ASP A 160 -16.44 -8.43 3.53
CA ASP A 160 -17.84 -8.89 3.63
C ASP A 160 -18.65 -8.05 4.62
N ARG A 161 -18.01 -7.61 5.71
CA ARG A 161 -18.66 -6.79 6.75
C ARG A 161 -18.61 -5.29 6.47
N ALA A 162 -18.00 -4.85 5.36
CA ALA A 162 -17.74 -3.44 5.06
C ALA A 162 -17.11 -2.68 6.25
N ALA A 163 -16.20 -3.33 6.98
CA ALA A 163 -15.69 -2.84 8.25
C ALA A 163 -14.95 -1.48 8.12
N VAL A 164 -14.29 -1.28 6.98
CA VAL A 164 -13.54 -0.07 6.64
C VAL A 164 -14.43 1.17 6.66
N ASP A 165 -15.62 1.10 6.07
CA ASP A 165 -16.54 2.25 5.99
C ASP A 165 -17.08 2.61 7.37
N LYS A 166 -17.45 1.59 8.15
CA LYS A 166 -17.84 1.78 9.55
C LYS A 166 -16.74 2.46 10.37
N TRP A 167 -15.48 2.02 10.25
CA TRP A 167 -14.37 2.65 10.97
C TRP A 167 -14.13 4.09 10.52
N ARG A 168 -14.34 4.42 9.23
CA ARG A 168 -14.25 5.80 8.75
C ARG A 168 -15.35 6.68 9.32
N GLU A 169 -16.58 6.18 9.43
CA GLU A 169 -17.69 6.88 10.07
C GLU A 169 -17.41 7.14 11.56
N GLU A 170 -16.95 6.12 12.29
CA GLU A 170 -16.54 6.23 13.69
C GLU A 170 -15.42 7.26 13.86
N ASP A 171 -14.40 7.21 12.99
CA ASP A 171 -13.26 8.14 13.02
C ASP A 171 -13.71 9.58 12.70
N ALA A 172 -14.68 9.77 11.80
CA ALA A 172 -15.28 11.06 11.49
C ALA A 172 -16.09 11.62 12.67
N ALA A 173 -16.90 10.78 13.31
CA ALA A 173 -17.68 11.13 14.49
C ALA A 173 -16.78 11.52 15.68
N ALA A 174 -15.75 10.71 15.96
CA ALA A 174 -14.77 10.99 17.01
C ALA A 174 -14.01 12.30 16.74
N LYS A 175 -13.64 12.57 15.48
CA LYS A 175 -13.00 13.82 15.09
C LYS A 175 -13.92 15.03 15.28
N ALA A 176 -15.21 14.91 14.96
CA ALA A 176 -16.18 15.98 15.17
C ALA A 176 -16.37 16.27 16.66
N GLU A 177 -16.48 15.24 17.49
CA GLU A 177 -16.62 15.38 18.94
C GLU A 177 -15.36 15.99 19.58
N ASN A 178 -14.17 15.51 19.19
CA ASN A 178 -12.90 16.08 19.67
C ASN A 178 -12.75 17.57 19.29
N ARG A 179 -13.23 17.97 18.11
CA ARG A 179 -13.28 19.40 17.71
C ARG A 179 -14.23 20.21 18.60
N ARG A 180 -15.41 19.68 18.93
CA ARG A 180 -16.36 20.34 19.84
C ARG A 180 -15.77 20.51 21.24
N ARG A 181 -15.16 19.47 21.79
CA ARG A 181 -14.47 19.50 23.09
C ARG A 181 -13.33 20.50 23.08
N ALA A 182 -12.47 20.49 22.07
CA ALA A 182 -11.37 21.43 21.94
C ALA A 182 -11.87 22.89 21.86
N ALA A 183 -12.94 23.15 21.11
CA ALA A 183 -13.55 24.47 21.04
C ALA A 183 -14.13 24.91 22.39
N TYR A 184 -14.77 24.00 23.13
CA TYR A 184 -15.28 24.26 24.47
C TYR A 184 -14.15 24.57 25.46
N HIS A 185 -13.10 23.75 25.51
CA HIS A 185 -11.91 23.98 26.33
C HIS A 185 -11.20 25.30 25.96
N ALA A 186 -11.13 25.64 24.68
CA ALA A 186 -10.56 26.91 24.23
C ALA A 186 -11.40 28.12 24.70
N LYS A 187 -12.74 28.01 24.71
CA LYS A 187 -13.61 29.06 25.27
C LYS A 187 -13.41 29.22 26.78
N LEU A 188 -13.33 28.10 27.52
CA LEU A 188 -13.13 28.12 28.97
C LEU A 188 -11.76 28.72 29.35
N THR A 189 -10.69 28.29 28.69
CA THR A 189 -9.34 28.83 28.95
C THR A 189 -9.24 30.32 28.61
N ARG A 190 -9.89 30.77 27.53
CA ARG A 190 -10.00 32.21 27.20
C ARG A 190 -10.77 32.98 28.27
N SER A 191 -11.90 32.48 28.77
CA SER A 191 -12.68 33.19 29.80
C SER A 191 -11.91 33.27 31.13
N LEU A 192 -11.22 32.21 31.53
CA LEU A 192 -10.36 32.20 32.72
C LEU A 192 -9.21 33.20 32.59
N LYS A 193 -8.57 33.29 31.42
CA LYS A 193 -7.51 34.28 31.16
C LYS A 193 -8.05 35.72 31.21
N ASN A 194 -9.22 35.96 30.63
CA ASN A 194 -9.86 37.28 30.67
C ASN A 194 -10.25 37.69 32.09
N ASN A 195 -10.80 36.78 32.90
CA ASN A 195 -11.10 37.05 34.30
C ASN A 195 -9.84 37.28 35.14
N LYS A 196 -8.74 36.55 34.89
CA LYS A 196 -7.46 36.82 35.54
C LYS A 196 -6.92 38.20 35.17
N GLY A 197 -6.96 38.57 33.88
CA GLY A 197 -6.57 39.90 33.43
C GLY A 197 -7.45 41.02 34.01
N LYS A 198 -8.75 40.79 34.17
CA LYS A 198 -9.68 41.74 34.82
C LYS A 198 -9.37 41.90 36.31
N ARG A 199 -9.08 40.80 37.03
CA ARG A 199 -8.62 40.85 38.43
C ARG A 199 -7.28 41.55 38.59
N THR A 200 -6.32 41.35 37.68
CA THR A 200 -5.03 42.06 37.72
C THR A 200 -5.20 43.56 37.42
N LYS A 201 -6.11 43.94 36.53
CA LYS A 201 -6.46 45.34 36.28
C LYS A 201 -7.20 45.98 37.45
N GLN A 202 -8.16 45.27 38.06
CA GLN A 202 -8.82 45.73 39.29
C GLN A 202 -7.84 45.86 40.45
N ALA A 203 -6.89 44.94 40.64
CA ALA A 203 -5.85 45.08 41.67
C ALA A 203 -4.84 46.23 41.40
N ALA A 204 -4.69 46.66 40.14
CA ALA A 204 -3.89 47.83 39.79
C ALA A 204 -4.66 49.15 39.91
N ASP A 205 -5.99 49.10 39.85
CA ASP A 205 -6.90 50.26 40.06
C ASP A 205 -7.34 50.39 41.53
N ASP A 206 -7.31 49.28 42.30
CA ASP A 206 -7.46 49.24 43.76
C ASP A 206 -6.15 49.55 44.50
N THR A 207 -5.24 50.31 43.87
CA THR A 207 -4.33 51.18 44.63
C THR A 207 -5.07 52.40 45.16
N GLY A 208 -6.31 52.22 45.62
CA GLY A 208 -6.90 53.04 46.66
C GLY A 208 -6.08 52.76 47.91
N GLY A 209 -5.11 53.63 48.17
CA GLY A 209 -4.08 53.46 49.20
C GLY A 209 -4.65 52.92 50.51
N LEU A 210 -4.13 51.76 50.93
CA LEU A 210 -4.26 51.31 52.31
C LEU A 210 -3.41 52.26 53.17
N LYS A 211 -4.01 53.39 53.53
CA LYS A 211 -3.47 54.36 54.48
C LYS A 211 -3.31 53.65 55.83
N GLY A 212 -2.08 53.40 56.26
CA GLY A 212 -1.77 52.75 57.55
C GLY A 212 -0.72 51.63 57.53
N TRP A 213 -0.08 51.35 56.39
CA TRP A 213 1.03 50.37 56.34
C TRP A 213 2.37 50.91 56.87
N ASP A 214 2.55 52.24 56.92
CA ASP A 214 3.77 52.86 57.45
C ASP A 214 3.91 52.72 58.98
N ASP A 215 2.82 52.42 59.70
CA ASP A 215 2.84 52.19 61.15
C ASP A 215 3.35 50.78 61.52
N PHE A 216 3.29 49.81 60.60
CA PHE A 216 3.75 48.43 60.86
C PHE A 216 5.27 48.25 60.71
N HIS A 217 5.99 49.19 60.08
CA HIS A 217 7.44 49.10 59.93
C HIS A 217 8.24 49.66 61.12
N LYS A 218 7.58 50.30 62.10
CA LYS A 218 8.24 50.83 63.31
C LYS A 218 8.41 49.81 64.43
N ASP A 219 7.60 48.76 64.45
CA ASP A 219 7.70 47.71 65.47
C ASP A 219 8.37 46.48 64.87
N GLY A 220 9.70 46.41 65.05
CA GLY A 220 10.59 45.36 64.54
C GLY A 220 10.26 43.96 65.07
N LEU A 221 9.19 43.35 64.57
CA LEU A 221 8.89 41.93 64.70
C LEU A 221 9.26 41.26 63.38
N LEU A 222 10.51 40.80 63.31
CA LEU A 222 10.98 39.60 62.60
C LEU A 222 12.53 39.60 62.67
N ARG A 223 13.04 39.25 63.85
CA ARG A 223 14.33 38.56 64.04
C ARG A 223 14.02 37.18 64.59
#